data_AF-A0AA96FY87-F1
#
_entry.id   AF-A0AA96FY87-F1
#
_cell.length_a   1.000
_cell.length_b   1.000
_cell.length_c   1.000
_cell.angle_alpha   90.00
_cell.angle_beta   90.00
_cell.angle_gamma   90.00
#
_symmetry.space_group_name_H-M   'P 1'
#
loop_
_entity.id
_entity.type
_entity.pdbx_description
1 polymer ?
#
loop_
_entity_poly.entity_id
_entity_poly.type
_entity_poly.pdbx_seq_one_letter_code
_entity_poly.pdbx_strand_id
1 'polypeptide(L)'
;MAIHTAADEYRLAKFHFESKAFADAARMLEGVLAEEPANLSVRMLLARSYYHSAQLTRAEAELRRILDADPTEDYARLMLGRTLERQGRAEEARPHLRLAAAMTGGEL
;
A
#
# COMPACT_ATOMS: atom_id res chain seq x y z
N MET A 1 20.50 -17.80 16.31
CA MET A 1 19.35 -17.12 15.68
C MET A 1 19.52 -15.64 15.91
N ALA A 2 19.67 -14.85 14.85
CA ALA A 2 19.63 -13.39 15.00
C ALA A 2 18.18 -13.00 15.30
N ILE A 3 17.96 -12.29 16.42
CA ILE A 3 16.69 -11.64 16.70
C ILE A 3 16.68 -10.41 15.80
N HIS A 4 15.93 -10.46 14.69
CA HIS A 4 15.70 -9.27 13.88
C HIS A 4 14.61 -8.45 14.54
N THR A 5 14.79 -7.13 14.59
CA THR A 5 13.76 -6.21 15.08
C THR A 5 12.79 -5.86 13.96
N ALA A 6 11.56 -5.39 14.28
CA ALA A 6 10.63 -4.85 13.28
C ALA A 6 11.29 -3.80 12.36
N ALA A 7 12.20 -2.99 12.90
CA ALA A 7 12.95 -2.00 12.12
C ALA A 7 13.93 -2.64 11.12
N ASP A 8 14.57 -3.76 11.48
CA ASP A 8 15.44 -4.52 10.57
C ASP A 8 14.63 -5.22 9.48
N GLU A 9 13.51 -5.84 9.85
CA GLU A 9 12.59 -6.48 8.92
C GLU A 9 11.99 -5.47 7.94
N TYR A 10 11.62 -4.28 8.41
CA TYR A 10 11.13 -3.20 7.56
C TYR A 10 12.19 -2.74 6.55
N ARG A 11 13.44 -2.56 6.99
CA ARG A 11 14.55 -2.18 6.08
C ARG A 11 14.78 -3.24 5.01
N LEU A 12 14.78 -4.51 5.39
CA LEU A 12 14.95 -5.61 4.43
C LEU A 12 13.73 -5.74 3.49
N ALA A 13 12.52 -5.56 3.99
CA ALA A 13 11.33 -5.54 3.14
C ALA A 13 11.37 -4.40 2.11
N LYS A 14 11.85 -3.21 2.52
CA LYS A 14 12.07 -2.09 1.59
C LYS A 14 13.09 -2.44 0.51
N PHE A 15 14.18 -3.11 0.86
CA PHE A 15 15.16 -3.60 -0.11
C PHE A 15 14.55 -4.59 -1.11
N HIS A 16 13.73 -5.55 -0.64
CA HIS A 16 13.01 -6.46 -1.52
C HIS A 16 12.05 -5.72 -2.45
N PHE A 17 11.34 -4.71 -1.95
CA PHE A 17 10.46 -3.87 -2.75
C PHE A 17 11.22 -3.13 -3.86
N GLU A 18 12.34 -2.49 -3.51
CA GLU A 18 13.21 -1.78 -4.46
C GLU A 18 13.80 -2.73 -5.52
N SER A 19 14.10 -3.97 -5.11
CA SER A 19 14.56 -5.05 -6.00
C SER A 19 13.43 -5.70 -6.82
N LYS A 20 12.20 -5.17 -6.75
CA LYS A 20 10.99 -5.70 -7.41
C LYS A 20 10.56 -7.10 -6.94
N ALA A 21 11.12 -7.58 -5.83
CA ALA A 21 10.71 -8.81 -5.15
C ALA A 21 9.49 -8.52 -4.26
N PHE A 22 8.37 -8.14 -4.89
CA PHE A 22 7.20 -7.61 -4.19
C PHE A 22 6.49 -8.63 -3.30
N ALA A 23 6.48 -9.90 -3.66
CA ALA A 23 5.87 -10.95 -2.84
C ALA A 23 6.66 -11.18 -1.54
N ASP A 24 8.00 -11.15 -1.62
CA ASP A 24 8.86 -11.25 -0.44
C ASP A 24 8.72 -10.03 0.46
N ALA A 25 8.70 -8.83 -0.14
CA ALA A 25 8.45 -7.59 0.59
C ALA A 25 7.12 -7.65 1.36
N ALA A 26 6.04 -8.10 0.70
CA ALA A 26 4.74 -8.23 1.35
C ALA A 26 4.77 -9.19 2.55
N ARG A 27 5.37 -10.38 2.38
CA ARG A 27 5.47 -11.38 3.48
C ARG A 27 6.22 -10.82 4.69
N MET A 28 7.27 -10.04 4.47
CA MET A 28 8.02 -9.41 5.56
C MET A 28 7.23 -8.28 6.23
N LEU A 29 6.55 -7.45 5.44
CA LEU A 29 5.76 -6.33 5.94
C LEU A 29 4.53 -6.80 6.75
N GLU A 30 3.98 -7.98 6.45
CA GLU A 30 2.94 -8.60 7.28
C GLU A 30 3.43 -8.86 8.72
N GLY A 31 4.68 -9.29 8.88
CA GLY A 31 5.31 -9.48 10.20
C GLY A 31 5.51 -8.16 10.94
N VAL A 32 6.11 -7.18 10.26
CA VAL A 32 6.31 -5.82 10.82
C VAL A 32 4.97 -5.20 11.26
N LEU A 33 3.94 -5.33 10.44
CA LEU A 33 2.62 -4.76 10.73
C LEU A 33 1.90 -5.48 11.88
N ALA A 34 2.24 -6.74 12.16
CA ALA A 34 1.71 -7.46 13.32
C ALA A 34 2.25 -6.87 14.64
N GLU A 35 3.49 -6.38 14.65
CA GLU A 35 4.08 -5.69 15.81
C GLU A 35 3.63 -4.22 15.89
N GLU A 36 3.45 -3.56 14.75
CA GLU A 36 3.08 -2.15 14.65
C GLU A 36 1.78 -1.91 13.83
N PRO A 37 0.60 -2.35 14.30
CA PRO A 37 -0.62 -2.37 13.50
C PRO A 37 -1.14 -0.98 13.09
N ALA A 38 -0.75 0.07 13.80
CA ALA A 38 -1.13 1.46 13.50
C ALA A 38 -0.17 2.16 12.52
N ASN A 39 0.93 1.52 12.11
CA ASN A 39 1.94 2.16 11.28
C ASN A 39 1.47 2.27 9.82
N LEU A 40 0.99 3.46 9.44
CA LEU A 40 0.48 3.74 8.09
C LEU A 40 1.56 3.66 7.01
N SER A 41 2.83 3.94 7.34
CA SER A 41 3.93 3.82 6.38
C SER A 41 4.22 2.36 6.01
N VAL A 42 4.21 1.46 6.99
CA VAL A 42 4.33 0.01 6.77
C VAL A 42 3.13 -0.49 5.95
N ARG A 43 1.92 -0.08 6.33
CA ARG A 43 0.69 -0.42 5.60
C ARG A 43 0.71 0.06 4.15
N MET A 44 1.21 1.26 3.89
CA MET A 44 1.37 1.81 2.54
C MET A 44 2.35 0.98 1.70
N LEU A 45 3.51 0.62 2.25
CA LEU A 45 4.47 -0.21 1.54
C LEU A 45 3.93 -1.63 1.30
N LEU A 46 3.14 -2.18 2.23
CA LEU A 46 2.47 -3.47 2.08
C LEU A 46 1.43 -3.41 0.96
N ALA A 47 0.58 -2.39 0.93
CA ALA A 47 -0.40 -2.16 -0.13
C ALA A 47 0.26 -2.10 -1.52
N ARG A 48 1.36 -1.35 -1.65
CA ARG A 48 2.13 -1.26 -2.90
C ARG A 48 2.74 -2.60 -3.29
N SER A 49 3.27 -3.34 -2.32
CA SER A 49 3.82 -4.69 -2.54
C SER A 49 2.74 -5.65 -3.07
N TYR A 50 1.53 -5.62 -2.48
CA TYR A 50 0.39 -6.38 -2.98
C TYR A 50 -0.05 -5.95 -4.38
N TYR A 51 -0.12 -4.64 -4.65
CA TYR A 51 -0.45 -4.13 -5.96
C TYR A 51 0.51 -4.68 -7.01
N HIS A 52 1.83 -4.52 -6.82
CA HIS A 52 2.80 -4.96 -7.81
C HIS A 52 2.88 -6.48 -7.97
N SER A 53 2.60 -7.25 -6.91
CA SER A 53 2.50 -8.73 -6.97
C SER A 53 1.12 -9.24 -7.42
N ALA A 54 0.24 -8.38 -7.95
CA ALA A 54 -1.10 -8.71 -8.44
C ALA A 54 -2.08 -9.26 -7.37
N GLN A 55 -1.77 -9.10 -6.09
CA GLN A 55 -2.66 -9.43 -4.96
C GLN A 55 -3.65 -8.29 -4.68
N LEU A 56 -4.43 -7.92 -5.70
CA LEU A 56 -5.18 -6.65 -5.73
C LEU A 56 -6.21 -6.50 -4.60
N THR A 57 -6.92 -7.59 -4.25
CA THR A 57 -7.88 -7.57 -3.13
C THR A 57 -7.21 -7.26 -1.79
N ARG A 58 -5.98 -7.73 -1.59
CA ARG A 58 -5.20 -7.42 -0.38
C ARG A 58 -4.72 -5.97 -0.40
N ALA A 59 -4.25 -5.50 -1.55
CA ALA A 59 -3.87 -4.09 -1.73
C ALA A 59 -5.03 -3.15 -1.39
N GLU A 60 -6.22 -3.41 -1.94
CA GLU A 60 -7.44 -2.64 -1.69
C GLU A 60 -7.79 -2.58 -0.20
N ALA A 61 -7.72 -3.73 0.50
CA ALA A 61 -8.01 -3.79 1.94
C ALA A 61 -7.06 -2.92 2.76
N GLU A 62 -5.76 -2.95 2.45
CA GLU A 62 -4.78 -2.10 3.14
C GLU A 62 -4.97 -0.62 2.84
N LEU A 63 -5.25 -0.26 1.58
CA LEU A 63 -5.47 1.13 1.17
C LEU A 63 -6.71 1.73 1.82
N ARG A 64 -7.80 0.96 1.95
CA ARG A 64 -8.98 1.40 2.69
C ARG A 64 -8.68 1.69 4.14
N ARG A 65 -7.94 0.81 4.83
CA ARG A 65 -7.53 1.05 6.22
C ARG A 65 -6.66 2.29 6.38
N ILE A 66 -5.79 2.59 5.41
CA ILE A 66 -5.03 3.85 5.41
C ILE A 66 -6.00 5.03 5.33
N LEU A 67 -6.96 5.01 4.40
CA LEU A 67 -7.91 6.10 4.20
C LEU A 67 -8.96 6.24 5.32
N ASP A 68 -9.25 5.16 6.03
CA ASP A 68 -10.09 5.19 7.24
C ASP A 68 -9.37 5.90 8.40
N ALA A 69 -8.04 5.73 8.49
CA ALA A 69 -7.21 6.36 9.52
C ALA A 69 -6.79 7.79 9.14
N ASP A 70 -6.45 8.01 7.87
CA ASP A 70 -6.09 9.30 7.30
C ASP A 70 -6.80 9.52 5.94
N PRO A 71 -7.99 10.16 5.94
CA PRO A 71 -8.71 10.45 4.72
C PRO A 71 -7.99 11.43 3.78
N THR A 72 -6.97 12.15 4.26
CA THR A 72 -6.24 13.17 3.51
C THR A 72 -4.99 12.66 2.79
N GLU A 73 -4.64 11.39 2.98
CA GLU A 73 -3.54 10.73 2.28
C GLU A 73 -3.87 10.54 0.78
N ASP A 74 -3.47 11.50 -0.05
CA ASP A 74 -3.76 11.55 -1.48
C ASP A 74 -3.13 10.38 -2.24
N TYR A 75 -1.94 9.94 -1.83
CA TYR A 75 -1.25 8.83 -2.49
C TYR A 75 -1.95 7.50 -2.24
N ALA A 76 -2.49 7.26 -1.03
CA ALA A 76 -3.36 6.11 -0.76
C ALA A 76 -4.60 6.13 -1.65
N ARG A 77 -5.19 7.31 -1.82
CA ARG A 77 -6.40 7.50 -2.63
C ARG A 77 -6.13 7.23 -4.11
N LEU A 78 -5.00 7.71 -4.64
CA LEU A 78 -4.53 7.40 -5.99
C LEU A 78 -4.31 5.89 -6.17
N MET A 79 -3.60 5.26 -5.24
CA MET A 79 -3.31 3.83 -5.27
C MET A 79 -4.58 2.97 -5.20
N LEU A 80 -5.60 3.39 -4.43
CA LEU A 80 -6.88 2.70 -4.36
C LEU A 80 -7.61 2.76 -5.71
N GLY A 81 -7.65 3.94 -6.33
CA GLY A 81 -8.19 4.10 -7.69
C GLY A 81 -7.53 3.16 -8.69
N ARG A 82 -6.18 3.17 -8.76
CA ARG A 82 -5.41 2.29 -9.67
C ARG A 82 -5.62 0.80 -9.38
N THR A 83 -5.74 0.43 -8.10
CA THR A 83 -6.00 -0.95 -7.69
C THR A 83 -7.37 -1.41 -8.18
N LEU A 84 -8.40 -0.57 -8.01
CA LEU A 84 -9.77 -0.84 -8.49
C LEU A 84 -9.82 -0.94 -10.03
N GLU A 85 -9.13 -0.07 -10.75
CA GLU A 85 -9.03 -0.16 -12.22
C GLU A 85 -8.42 -1.50 -12.65
N ARG A 86 -7.32 -1.91 -12.02
CA ARG A 86 -6.64 -3.18 -12.34
C ARG A 86 -7.47 -4.42 -11.96
N GLN A 87 -8.43 -4.27 -11.05
CA GLN A 87 -9.45 -5.28 -10.76
C GLN A 87 -10.63 -5.26 -11.76
N GLY A 88 -10.66 -4.33 -12.72
CA GLY A 88 -11.78 -4.16 -13.66
C GLY A 88 -12.96 -3.36 -13.10
N ARG A 89 -12.80 -2.69 -11.96
CA ARG A 89 -13.83 -1.93 -11.24
C ARG A 89 -13.70 -0.43 -11.50
N ALA A 90 -13.67 -0.05 -12.79
CA ALA A 90 -13.41 1.33 -13.21
C ALA A 90 -14.42 2.33 -12.63
N GLU A 91 -15.70 1.99 -12.56
CA GLU A 91 -16.73 2.88 -12.02
C GLU A 91 -16.50 3.22 -10.53
N GLU A 92 -15.99 2.26 -9.74
CA GLU A 92 -15.62 2.49 -8.34
C GLU A 92 -14.31 3.27 -8.22
N ALA A 93 -13.38 3.11 -9.17
CA ALA A 93 -12.10 3.82 -9.17
C ALA A 93 -12.24 5.33 -9.44
N ARG A 94 -13.13 5.71 -10.37
CA ARG A 94 -13.32 7.09 -10.84
C ARG A 94 -13.41 8.14 -9.72
N PRO A 95 -14.25 8.00 -8.68
CA PRO A 95 -14.31 8.99 -7.61
C PRO A 95 -12.99 9.11 -6.84
N HIS A 96 -12.25 8.01 -6.64
CA HIS A 96 -10.96 8.05 -5.95
C HIS A 96 -9.89 8.79 -6.76
N LEU A 97 -9.78 8.47 -8.05
CA LEU A 97 -8.81 9.11 -8.96
C LEU A 97 -9.08 10.61 -9.13
N ARG A 98 -10.36 10.99 -9.27
CA ARG A 98 -10.76 12.40 -9.39
C ARG A 98 -10.41 13.19 -8.12
N LEU A 99 -10.65 12.61 -6.94
CA LEU A 99 -10.31 13.24 -5.67
C LEU A 99 -8.79 13.37 -5.51
N ALA A 100 -8.02 12.32 -5.81
CA ALA A 100 -6.57 12.38 -5.76
C ALA A 100 -6.00 13.48 -6.67
N ALA A 101 -6.46 13.56 -7.93
CA ALA A 101 -6.04 14.61 -8.86
C ALA A 101 -6.36 16.03 -8.37
N ALA A 102 -7.50 16.22 -7.71
CA ALA A 102 -7.88 17.51 -7.15
C ALA A 102 -7.00 17.90 -5.94
N MET A 103 -6.55 16.91 -5.15
CA MET A 103 -5.70 17.14 -3.98
C MET A 103 -4.25 17.47 -4.36
N THR A 104 -3.75 16.92 -5.47
CA THR A 104 -2.38 17.16 -5.97
C THR A 104 -2.25 18.39 -6.88
N GLY A 105 -3.32 19.17 -7.07
CA GLY A 105 -3.29 20.39 -7.89
C GLY A 105 -3.51 20.20 -9.39
N GLY A 106 -4.02 19.04 -9.82
CA GLY A 106 -4.43 18.80 -11.21
C GLY A 106 -3.34 18.25 -12.14
N GLU A 107 -2.25 17.72 -11.61
CA GLU A 107 -1.22 17.04 -12.39
C GLU A 107 -1.22 15.53 -12.07
N LEU A 108 -1.87 14.74 -12.92
CA LEU A 108 -1.68 13.30 -13.08
C LEU A 108 -1.59 12.96 -14.58
#